data_AF-A0A832Q0X7-F1
#
_entry.id   AF-A0A832Q0X7-F1
#
_cell.length_a   1.000
_cell.length_b   1.000
_cell.length_c   1.000
_cell.angle_alpha   90.00
_cell.angle_beta   90.00
_cell.angle_gamma   90.00
#
_symmetry.space_group_name_H-M   'P 1'
#
loop_
_entity.id
_entity.type
_entity.pdbx_description
1 polymer ?
#
loop_
_entity_poly.entity_id
_entity_poly.type
_entity_poly.pdbx_seq_one_letter_code
_entity_poly.pdbx_strand_id
1 'polypeptide(L)'
;FNMMGFYPDNATDPSYTITTPVFDKVTLNLDEFHYNNHTIEIETIRPSSNAIYIDKIEVDGKRFRNYRISHEELVKANKITFYLKDRK
;
A
#
# COMPACT_ATOMS: atom_id res chain seq x y z
N PHE A 1 -9.24 -5.20 2.73
CA PHE A 1 -7.77 -5.28 2.80
C PHE A 1 -7.16 -5.46 1.41
N ASN A 2 -7.21 -6.65 0.79
CA ASN A 2 -6.52 -6.96 -0.48
C ASN A 2 -6.64 -5.94 -1.61
N MET A 3 -7.84 -5.39 -1.81
CA MET A 3 -8.10 -4.41 -2.88
C MET A 3 -7.30 -3.11 -2.74
N MET A 4 -6.80 -2.80 -1.55
CA MET A 4 -5.97 -1.62 -1.26
C MET A 4 -4.48 -1.88 -1.47
N GLY A 5 -4.07 -3.13 -1.74
CA GLY A 5 -2.66 -3.49 -1.95
C GLY A 5 -1.95 -4.14 -0.76
N PHE A 6 -2.67 -4.55 0.28
CA PHE A 6 -2.08 -5.31 1.39
C PHE A 6 -3.10 -6.18 2.15
N TYR A 7 -2.59 -7.19 2.87
CA TYR A 7 -3.37 -8.18 3.63
C TYR A 7 -2.70 -8.55 4.96
N PRO A 8 -3.42 -8.56 6.10
CA PRO A 8 -2.93 -9.09 7.37
C PRO A 8 -3.03 -10.62 7.38
N ASP A 9 -1.99 -11.30 6.92
CA ASP A 9 -1.96 -12.77 6.82
C ASP A 9 -1.71 -13.48 8.17
N ASN A 10 -1.17 -12.76 9.16
CA ASN A 10 -0.95 -13.27 10.51
C ASN A 10 -1.46 -12.25 11.54
N ALA A 11 -2.48 -12.61 12.31
CA ALA A 11 -3.09 -11.73 13.30
C ALA A 11 -2.18 -11.41 14.51
N THR A 12 -1.12 -12.19 14.73
CA THR A 12 -0.17 -11.97 15.84
C THR A 12 1.07 -11.18 15.43
N ASP A 13 1.24 -10.90 14.14
CA ASP A 13 2.35 -10.14 13.59
C ASP A 13 1.80 -8.81 13.04
N PRO A 14 2.24 -7.66 13.56
CA PRO A 14 1.77 -6.35 13.11
C PRO A 14 2.41 -5.97 11.76
N SER A 15 2.29 -6.84 10.76
CA SER A 15 2.76 -6.61 9.41
C SER A 15 1.77 -7.15 8.38
N TYR A 16 1.73 -6.48 7.24
CA TYR A 16 0.79 -6.76 6.16
C TYR A 16 1.56 -7.21 4.93
N THR A 17 1.19 -8.37 4.39
CA THR A 17 1.70 -8.85 3.11
C THR A 17 1.20 -7.96 1.99
N ILE A 18 2.10 -7.52 1.12
CA ILE A 18 1.78 -6.69 -0.03
C ILE A 18 1.03 -7.50 -1.09
N THR A 19 0.00 -6.88 -1.67
CA THR A 19 -0.78 -7.43 -2.78
C THR A 19 -0.94 -6.39 -3.89
N THR A 20 -1.46 -6.79 -5.05
CA THR A 20 -1.78 -5.85 -6.13
C THR A 20 -3.06 -5.07 -5.77
N PRO A 21 -3.04 -3.72 -5.76
CA PRO A 21 -4.24 -2.92 -5.58
C PRO A 21 -5.20 -3.05 -6.77
N VAL A 22 -6.49 -2.99 -6.50
CA VAL A 22 -7.55 -3.00 -7.52
C VAL A 22 -7.90 -1.58 -7.97
N PHE A 23 -7.89 -0.62 -7.05
CA PHE A 23 -8.23 0.78 -7.34
C PHE A 23 -7.00 1.62 -7.67
N ASP A 24 -7.19 2.67 -8.47
CA ASP A 24 -6.11 3.60 -8.82
C ASP A 24 -5.82 4.60 -7.69
N LYS A 25 -6.82 4.92 -6.86
CA LYS A 25 -6.62 5.73 -5.65
C LYS A 25 -7.47 5.20 -4.50
N VAL A 26 -6.88 5.10 -3.32
CA VAL A 26 -7.54 4.86 -2.04
C VAL A 26 -7.02 5.88 -1.04
N THR A 27 -7.90 6.46 -0.23
CA THR A 27 -7.53 7.35 0.87
C THR A 27 -8.00 6.72 2.17
N LEU A 28 -7.07 6.45 3.08
CA LEU A 28 -7.36 5.97 4.43
C LEU A 28 -7.35 7.16 5.38
N ASN A 29 -8.48 7.40 6.05
CA ASN A 29 -8.55 8.36 7.14
C ASN A 29 -8.42 7.59 8.45
N LEU A 30 -7.34 7.83 9.19
CA LEU A 30 -7.11 7.22 10.49
C LEU A 30 -7.86 7.99 11.58
N ASP A 31 -8.10 7.34 12.71
CA ASP A 31 -8.85 7.95 13.80
C ASP A 31 -8.04 9.04 14.53
N GLU A 32 -8.76 9.99 15.12
CA GLU A 32 -8.18 11.10 15.88
C GLU A 32 -7.41 10.63 17.11
N PHE A 33 -7.98 9.68 17.86
CA PHE A 33 -7.48 9.31 19.18
C PHE A 33 -6.11 8.64 19.13
N HIS A 34 -5.86 7.79 18.14
CA HIS A 34 -4.59 7.08 18.00
C HIS A 34 -3.63 7.73 17.00
N TYR A 35 -4.15 8.43 15.98
CA TYR A 35 -3.35 8.88 14.84
C TYR A 35 -3.58 10.33 14.43
N ASN A 36 -4.22 11.16 15.27
CA ASN A 36 -4.41 12.59 15.02
C ASN A 36 -5.08 12.90 13.66
N ASN A 37 -6.04 12.07 13.23
CA ASN A 37 -6.71 12.19 11.93
C ASN A 37 -5.73 12.12 10.73
N HIS A 38 -4.61 11.43 10.89
CA HIS A 38 -3.64 11.23 9.82
C HIS A 38 -4.28 10.53 8.63
N THR A 39 -3.84 10.92 7.43
CA THR A 39 -4.38 10.41 6.17
C THR A 39 -3.28 9.72 5.38
N ILE A 40 -3.56 8.52 4.88
CA ILE A 40 -2.67 7.78 4.00
C ILE A 40 -3.28 7.75 2.60
N GLU A 41 -2.54 8.22 1.61
CA GLU A 41 -2.90 8.07 0.21
C GLU A 41 -2.22 6.83 -0.40
N ILE A 42 -3.01 5.98 -1.04
CA ILE A 42 -2.51 4.85 -1.81
C ILE A 42 -2.87 5.10 -3.27
N GLU A 43 -1.86 5.14 -4.13
CA GLU A 43 -2.00 5.37 -5.56
C GLU A 43 -1.46 4.19 -6.35
N THR A 44 -2.13 3.87 -7.46
CA THR A 44 -1.64 2.89 -8.42
C THR A 44 -1.40 3.55 -9.77
N ILE A 45 -0.17 3.41 -10.28
CA ILE A 45 0.24 3.83 -11.60
C ILE A 45 0.36 2.58 -12.46
N ARG A 46 -0.49 2.47 -13.50
CA ARG A 46 -0.55 1.31 -14.37
C ARG A 46 -0.79 1.71 -15.83
N PRO A 47 -0.16 1.03 -16.81
CA PRO A 47 -0.34 1.36 -18.23
C PRO A 47 -1.70 0.90 -18.79
N SER A 48 -2.35 -0.06 -18.13
CA SER A 48 -3.65 -0.60 -18.52
C SER A 48 -4.38 -1.17 -17.30
N SER A 49 -5.68 -1.40 -17.40
CA SER A 49 -6.47 -2.10 -16.37
C SER A 49 -6.04 -3.56 -16.16
N ASN A 50 -5.32 -4.15 -17.13
CA ASN A 50 -4.80 -5.52 -17.05
C ASN A 50 -3.41 -5.60 -16.42
N ALA A 51 -2.75 -4.46 -16.16
CA ALA A 51 -1.45 -4.44 -15.51
C ALA A 51 -1.63 -4.75 -14.02
N ILE A 52 -1.26 -5.99 -13.66
CA ILE A 52 -1.47 -6.55 -12.31
C ILE A 52 -0.16 -6.90 -11.59
N TYR A 53 0.99 -6.89 -12.26
CA TYR A 53 2.26 -7.23 -11.63
C TYR A 53 2.92 -6.00 -11.03
N ILE A 54 3.34 -6.08 -9.77
CA ILE A 54 4.07 -5.00 -9.11
C ILE A 54 5.50 -4.94 -9.69
N ASP A 55 5.85 -3.79 -10.27
CA ASP A 55 7.20 -3.48 -10.72
C ASP A 55 8.05 -2.87 -9.60
N LYS A 56 7.48 -1.86 -8.92
CA LYS A 56 8.07 -1.25 -7.72
C LYS A 56 6.99 -0.64 -6.84
N ILE A 57 7.38 -0.39 -5.61
CA ILE A 57 6.59 0.32 -4.61
C ILE A 57 7.44 1.47 -4.08
N GLU A 58 6.80 2.60 -3.83
CA GLU A 58 7.42 3.73 -3.15
C GLU A 58 6.58 4.10 -1.92
N VAL A 59 7.25 4.32 -0.80
CA VAL A 59 6.65 4.88 0.43
C VAL A 59 7.28 6.24 0.64
N ASP A 60 6.47 7.29 0.62
CA ASP A 60 6.90 8.69 0.70
C ASP A 60 8.02 9.02 -0.31
N GLY A 61 7.87 8.54 -1.55
CA GLY A 61 8.82 8.74 -2.65
C GLY A 61 10.12 7.93 -2.55
N LYS A 62 10.29 7.09 -1.51
CA LYS A 62 11.46 6.22 -1.35
C LYS A 62 11.12 4.80 -1.80
N ARG A 63 12.03 4.20 -2.56
CA ARG A 63 11.85 2.82 -3.06
C ARG A 63 11.75 1.83 -1.90
N PHE A 64 10.63 1.12 -1.85
CA PHE A 64 10.34 0.07 -0.89
C PHE A 64 10.67 -1.30 -1.50
N ARG A 65 11.42 -2.13 -0.77
CA ARG A 65 11.96 -3.41 -1.29
C ARG A 65 11.44 -4.64 -0.56
N ASN A 66 10.61 -4.46 0.47
CA ASN A 66 10.08 -5.57 1.25
C ASN A 66 8.75 -6.07 0.68
N TYR A 67 8.44 -7.33 0.96
CA TYR A 67 7.16 -7.96 0.61
C TYR A 67 6.07 -7.76 1.66
N ARG A 68 6.44 -7.19 2.81
CA ARG A 68 5.56 -6.87 3.93
C ARG A 68 5.83 -5.45 4.36
N ILE A 69 4.78 -4.71 4.69
CA ILE A 69 4.86 -3.41 5.36
C ILE A 69 4.46 -3.60 6.81
N SER A 70 5.27 -3.12 7.76
CA SER A 70 4.87 -3.13 9.16
C SER A 70 3.73 -2.15 9.41
N HIS A 71 2.97 -2.38 10.47
CA HIS A 71 1.94 -1.44 10.91
C HIS A 71 2.51 -0.06 11.19
N GLU A 72 3.68 0.00 11.83
CA GLU A 72 4.38 1.26 12.10
C GLU A 72 4.76 2.02 10.83
N GLU A 73 5.28 1.34 9.81
CA GLU A 73 5.58 1.96 8.52
C GLU A 73 4.31 2.43 7.80
N LEU A 74 3.24 1.63 7.82
CA LEU A 74 1.97 1.97 7.17
C LEU A 74 1.33 3.22 7.78
N VAL A 75 1.20 3.29 9.10
CA VAL A 75 0.51 4.41 9.77
C VAL A 75 1.31 5.69 9.77
N LYS A 76 2.63 5.63 9.54
CA LYS A 76 3.51 6.80 9.40
C LYS A 76 3.65 7.28 7.95
N ALA A 77 3.27 6.46 6.98
CA ALA A 77 3.33 6.83 5.56
C ALA A 77 2.33 7.95 5.26
N ASN A 78 2.72 8.90 4.43
CA ASN A 78 1.79 9.88 3.85
C ASN A 78 1.24 9.34 2.53
N LYS A 79 2.12 8.76 1.70
CA LYS A 79 1.76 8.23 0.39
C LYS A 79 2.47 6.91 0.08
N ILE A 80 1.71 5.95 -0.43
CA ILE A 80 2.20 4.68 -0.96
C ILE A 80 1.84 4.60 -2.44
N THR A 81 2.83 4.46 -3.31
CA THR A 81 2.63 4.38 -4.76
C THR A 81 3.02 3.00 -5.27
N PHE A 82 2.06 2.31 -5.87
CA PHE A 82 2.26 1.05 -6.57
C PHE A 82 2.46 1.31 -8.06
N TYR A 83 3.57 0.84 -8.62
CA TYR A 83 3.81 0.86 -10.05
C TYR A 83 3.57 -0.53 -10.60
N LEU A 84 2.60 -0.68 -11.51
CA LEU A 84 2.22 -1.96 -12.08
C LEU A 84 2.62 -2.09 -13.55
N LYS A 85 2.82 -3.33 -13.98
CA LYS A 85 3.14 -3.72 -15.36
C LYS A 85 2.36 -4.98 -15.78
N ASP A 86 2.24 -5.19 -17.08
CA ASP A 86 1.48 -6.32 -17.66
C ASP A 86 2.22 -7.67 -17.61
N ARG A 87 3.55 -7.68 -17.41
CA ARG A 87 4.38 -8.89 -17.43
C ARG A 87 5.33 -8.93 -16.24
N LYS A 88 5.64 -10.12 -15.74
CA LYS A 88 6.61 -10.31 -14.65
C LYS A 88 8.03 -9.93 -15.08
#